data_AF-A0A9E2KIC5-F1
#
_entry.id   AF-A0A9E2KIC5-F1
#
_cell.length_a   1.000
_cell.length_b   1.000
_cell.length_c   1.000
_cell.angle_alpha   90.00
_cell.angle_beta   90.00
_cell.angle_gamma   90.00
#
_symmetry.space_group_name_H-M   'P 1'
#
loop_
_entity.id
_entity.type
_entity.pdbx_description
1 polymer ?
#
loop_
_entity_poly.entity_id
_entity_poly.type
_entity_poly.pdbx_seq_one_letter_code
_entity_poly.pdbx_strand_id
1 'polypeptide(L)'
;MRTFLFLFSLCMAITAFAQDDSSWEVNHYEHTRTFVEEGYTYQCDVKYGYVTLYNAANQWTYADQIDNRTGKLYTSNLGENDVFEMSDETAKAIIRIVNQSFSQEEARRITDNGFMLTLFFSPVTGDLAEVCFNFSIFRDSARIPISYYRDIELQLKEQVHVKVLEGGKHLTYLMTCVTLAPEGRLSVMQP
;
A
#
# COMPACT_ATOMS: atom_id res chain seq x y z
N MET A 1 -39.57 24.78 -41.21
CA MET A 1 -38.87 23.47 -41.28
C MET A 1 -37.45 23.70 -41.77
N ARG A 2 -36.45 23.49 -40.90
CA ARG A 2 -35.06 23.12 -41.23
C ARG A 2 -34.26 22.94 -39.94
N THR A 3 -34.41 21.74 -39.40
CA THR A 3 -33.39 20.85 -38.81
C THR A 3 -32.18 21.43 -38.07
N PHE A 4 -32.19 21.19 -36.75
CA PHE A 4 -31.09 20.89 -35.81
C PHE A 4 -29.67 20.66 -36.37
N LEU A 5 -28.65 21.20 -35.69
CA LEU A 5 -27.64 20.35 -35.03
C LEU A 5 -26.94 21.10 -33.89
N PHE A 6 -26.98 20.51 -32.70
CA PHE A 6 -26.30 20.91 -31.47
C PHE A 6 -24.78 20.67 -31.61
N LEU A 7 -23.95 21.66 -31.27
CA LEU A 7 -22.54 21.44 -30.97
C LEU A 7 -22.37 21.47 -29.44
N PHE A 8 -22.47 20.29 -28.84
CA PHE A 8 -22.04 20.03 -27.48
C PHE A 8 -20.50 20.04 -27.48
N SER A 9 -19.90 21.11 -26.95
CA SER A 9 -18.46 21.18 -26.71
C SER A 9 -18.12 20.27 -25.54
N LEU A 10 -17.68 19.04 -25.87
CA LEU A 10 -17.15 18.07 -24.94
C LEU A 10 -15.66 18.38 -24.69
N CYS A 11 -15.36 19.36 -23.83
CA CYS A 11 -14.04 19.44 -23.21
C CYS A 11 -14.01 18.48 -22.01
N MET A 12 -13.88 17.18 -22.26
CA MET A 12 -13.29 16.28 -21.26
C MET A 12 -11.79 16.58 -21.24
N ALA A 13 -11.38 17.48 -20.34
CA ALA A 13 -9.99 17.54 -19.93
C ALA A 13 -9.73 16.30 -19.06
N ILE A 14 -9.29 15.21 -19.71
CA ILE A 14 -8.52 14.19 -19.00
C ILE A 14 -7.18 14.87 -18.73
N THR A 15 -7.01 15.47 -17.55
CA THR A 15 -5.67 15.78 -17.05
C THR A 15 -5.02 14.44 -16.72
N ALA A 16 -4.46 13.79 -17.74
CA ALA A 16 -3.32 12.94 -17.55
C ALA A 16 -2.24 13.88 -17.01
N PHE A 17 -2.01 13.85 -15.69
CA PHE A 17 -0.78 14.41 -15.16
C PHE A 17 0.33 13.59 -15.81
N ALA A 18 0.97 14.13 -16.84
CA ALA A 18 2.27 13.65 -17.25
C ALA A 18 3.17 13.92 -16.03
N GLN A 19 3.32 12.91 -15.17
CA GLN A 19 4.32 12.98 -14.11
C GLN A 19 5.66 13.15 -14.81
N ASP A 20 6.38 14.18 -14.39
CA ASP A 20 7.69 14.51 -14.94
C ASP A 20 8.60 13.30 -14.79
N ASP A 21 9.08 12.75 -15.90
CA ASP A 21 9.92 11.54 -15.94
C ASP A 21 11.19 11.71 -15.08
N SER A 22 11.58 12.96 -14.80
CA SER A 22 12.65 13.31 -13.86
C SER A 22 12.43 12.80 -12.43
N SER A 23 11.17 12.61 -11.99
CA SER A 23 10.88 12.18 -10.62
C SER A 23 11.42 10.78 -10.33
N TRP A 24 11.56 9.94 -11.35
CA TRP A 24 12.05 8.57 -11.20
C TRP A 24 13.58 8.45 -11.17
N GLU A 25 14.30 9.55 -11.39
CA GLU A 25 15.78 9.56 -11.39
C GLU A 25 16.37 9.84 -10.00
N VAL A 26 15.57 10.36 -9.06
CA VAL A 26 16.02 10.85 -7.76
C VAL A 26 15.50 9.98 -6.62
N ASN A 27 16.31 9.78 -5.59
CA ASN A 27 15.87 9.14 -4.36
C ASN A 27 15.05 10.13 -3.50
N HIS A 28 13.78 9.80 -3.22
CA HIS A 28 12.89 10.66 -2.42
C HIS A 28 12.95 10.37 -0.92
N TYR A 29 13.62 9.31 -0.48
CA TYR A 29 13.52 8.77 0.88
C TYR A 29 14.90 8.50 1.51
N GLU A 30 15.92 9.27 1.14
CA GLU A 30 17.29 9.09 1.64
C GLU A 30 17.44 9.40 3.14
N HIS A 31 16.58 10.28 3.66
CA HIS A 31 16.61 10.74 5.05
C HIS A 31 15.21 10.76 5.67
N THR A 32 15.16 10.68 7.00
CA THR A 32 13.91 10.85 7.74
C THR A 32 13.31 12.22 7.44
N ARG A 33 12.05 12.24 6.99
CA ARG A 33 11.33 13.48 6.68
C ARG A 33 9.82 13.29 6.67
N THR A 34 9.11 14.41 6.75
CA THR A 34 7.66 14.48 6.59
C THR A 34 7.33 15.07 5.23
N PHE A 35 6.42 14.41 4.50
CA PHE A 35 5.85 14.89 3.25
C PHE A 35 4.50 15.54 3.57
N VAL A 36 4.36 16.83 3.27
CA VAL A 36 3.11 17.57 3.46
C VAL A 36 2.56 17.90 2.08
N GLU A 37 1.53 17.15 1.68
CA GLU A 37 0.87 17.27 0.39
C GLU A 37 -0.55 17.83 0.58
N GLU A 38 -1.21 18.21 -0.51
CA GLU A 38 -2.59 18.67 -0.43
C GLU A 38 -3.53 17.53 0.00
N GLY A 39 -4.04 17.62 1.23
CA GLY A 39 -5.04 16.68 1.77
C GLY A 39 -4.47 15.42 2.43
N TYR A 40 -3.14 15.25 2.51
CA TYR A 40 -2.53 14.14 3.25
C TYR A 40 -1.11 14.46 3.73
N THR A 41 -0.65 13.73 4.75
CA THR A 41 0.70 13.87 5.30
C THR A 41 1.30 12.50 5.52
N TYR A 42 2.52 12.30 5.04
CA TYR A 42 3.25 11.05 5.20
C TYR A 42 4.52 11.28 6.02
N GLN A 43 4.83 10.32 6.88
CA GLN A 43 6.09 10.23 7.58
C GLN A 43 6.96 9.18 6.89
N CYS A 44 8.21 9.54 6.64
CA CYS A 44 9.25 8.65 6.15
C CYS A 44 10.33 8.59 7.22
N ASP A 45 10.47 7.43 7.85
CA ASP A 45 11.52 7.18 8.84
C ASP A 45 12.59 6.28 8.22
N VAL A 46 13.85 6.75 8.27
CA VAL A 46 15.00 6.04 7.71
C VAL A 46 15.92 5.60 8.83
N LYS A 47 16.12 4.28 8.97
CA LYS A 47 17.00 3.68 9.97
C LYS A 47 17.91 2.66 9.32
N TYR A 48 19.22 2.86 9.40
CA TYR A 48 20.25 1.99 8.79
C TYR A 48 20.02 1.72 7.28
N GLY A 49 19.52 2.72 6.54
CA GLY A 49 19.21 2.59 5.12
C GLY A 49 17.92 1.81 4.79
N TYR A 50 17.09 1.54 5.80
CA TYR A 50 15.76 0.97 5.66
C TYR A 50 14.70 2.03 5.93
N VAL A 51 13.71 2.12 5.06
CA VAL A 51 12.61 3.09 5.07
C VAL A 51 11.37 2.43 5.65
N THR A 52 10.70 3.14 6.57
CA THR A 52 9.30 2.93 6.91
C THR A 52 8.54 4.17 6.49
N LEU A 53 7.72 4.03 5.44
CA LEU A 53 6.91 5.09 4.86
C LEU A 53 5.44 4.84 5.18
N TYR A 54 4.77 5.82 5.78
CA TYR A 54 3.42 5.62 6.30
C TYR A 54 2.66 6.93 6.41
N ASN A 55 1.34 6.85 6.40
CA ASN A 55 0.49 8.00 6.65
C ASN A 55 0.72 8.49 8.09
N ALA A 56 1.00 9.79 8.28
CA ALA A 56 1.35 10.33 9.60
C ALA A 56 0.21 10.21 10.64
N ALA A 57 -1.02 9.91 10.19
CA ALA A 57 -2.15 9.62 11.06
C ALA A 57 -2.18 8.16 11.59
N ASN A 58 -1.33 7.27 11.08
CA ASN A 58 -1.24 5.89 11.56
C ASN A 58 -0.82 5.87 13.04
N GLN A 59 -1.42 4.95 13.79
CA GLN A 59 -1.21 4.76 15.22
C GLN A 59 -0.46 3.46 15.54
N TRP A 60 -0.42 2.49 14.61
CA TRP A 60 0.10 1.15 14.87
C TRP A 60 1.48 0.87 14.28
N THR A 61 2.04 1.78 13.49
CA THR A 61 3.34 1.61 12.81
C THR A 61 4.48 1.13 13.72
N TYR A 62 4.54 1.61 14.97
CA TYR A 62 5.53 1.22 15.97
C TYR A 62 4.88 0.74 17.28
N ALA A 63 3.58 0.51 17.28
CA ALA A 63 2.88 0.01 18.46
C ALA A 63 3.18 -1.47 18.65
N ASP A 64 3.20 -1.90 19.90
CA ASP A 64 3.22 -3.31 20.23
C ASP A 64 1.84 -3.95 19.96
N GLN A 65 1.84 -5.17 19.42
CA GLN A 65 0.62 -5.96 19.30
C GLN A 65 0.32 -6.61 20.67
N ILE A 66 -0.78 -6.24 21.29
CA ILE A 66 -1.14 -6.66 22.66
C ILE A 66 -2.41 -7.52 22.62
N ASP A 67 -2.45 -8.61 23.38
CA ASP A 67 -3.69 -9.31 23.72
C ASP A 67 -4.38 -8.58 24.87
N ASN A 68 -5.49 -7.90 24.57
CA ASN A 68 -6.24 -7.07 25.51
C ASN A 68 -6.84 -7.87 26.68
N ARG A 69 -6.94 -9.20 26.62
CA ARG A 69 -7.38 -10.03 27.75
C ARG A 69 -6.28 -10.15 28.81
N THR A 70 -5.02 -10.18 28.37
CA THR A 70 -3.87 -10.44 29.25
C THR A 70 -3.01 -9.22 29.50
N GLY A 71 -3.12 -8.19 28.64
CA GLY A 71 -2.26 -7.02 28.64
C GLY A 71 -0.82 -7.32 28.22
N LYS A 72 -0.56 -8.48 27.61
CA LYS A 72 0.79 -8.92 27.21
C LYS A 72 0.96 -8.85 25.70
N LEU A 73 2.23 -8.76 25.28
CA LEU A 73 2.63 -8.93 23.89
C LEU A 73 2.03 -10.21 23.31
N TYR A 74 1.36 -10.07 22.18
CA TYR A 74 0.93 -11.20 21.40
C TYR A 74 2.14 -11.83 20.72
N THR A 75 2.27 -13.14 20.88
CA THR A 75 3.27 -13.95 20.18
C THR A 75 2.52 -14.98 19.37
N SER A 76 2.66 -14.95 18.04
CA SER A 76 2.05 -15.98 17.20
C SER A 76 2.67 -17.34 17.49
N ASN A 77 1.82 -18.37 17.55
CA ASN A 77 2.30 -19.74 17.57
C ASN A 77 2.66 -20.14 16.13
N LEU A 78 3.92 -20.54 15.91
CA LEU A 78 4.38 -21.02 14.61
C LEU A 78 3.61 -22.30 14.24
N GLY A 79 2.61 -22.18 13.37
CA GLY A 79 1.87 -23.33 12.81
C GLY A 79 0.36 -23.15 12.68
N GLU A 80 -0.24 -22.20 13.41
CA GLU A 80 -1.68 -21.92 13.34
C GLU A 80 -1.91 -20.41 13.27
N ASN A 81 -2.57 -19.93 12.22
CA ASN A 81 -3.12 -18.59 12.19
C ASN A 81 -4.57 -18.64 12.70
N ASP A 82 -4.74 -18.38 13.99
CA ASP A 82 -6.04 -18.33 14.67
C ASP A 82 -6.56 -16.90 14.84
N VAL A 83 -5.87 -15.90 14.25
CA VAL A 83 -6.19 -14.48 14.43
C VAL A 83 -7.00 -13.90 13.28
N PHE A 84 -6.70 -14.26 12.04
CA PHE A 84 -7.50 -13.87 10.88
C PHE A 84 -7.29 -14.81 9.70
N GLU A 85 -8.25 -14.82 8.80
CA GLU A 85 -8.19 -15.52 7.52
C GLU A 85 -8.21 -14.50 6.39
N MET A 86 -7.20 -14.54 5.52
CA MET A 86 -7.14 -13.75 4.29
C MET A 86 -7.53 -14.66 3.13
N SER A 87 -8.58 -14.31 2.41
CA SER A 87 -9.02 -15.11 1.26
C SER A 87 -8.10 -14.95 0.05
N ASP A 88 -8.18 -15.90 -0.87
CA ASP A 88 -7.49 -15.82 -2.17
C ASP A 88 -7.91 -14.59 -2.96
N GLU A 89 -9.18 -14.18 -2.86
CA GLU A 89 -9.71 -12.97 -3.51
C GLU A 89 -9.04 -11.72 -2.95
N THR A 90 -8.92 -11.61 -1.62
CA THR A 90 -8.23 -10.50 -0.96
C THR A 90 -6.75 -10.47 -1.36
N ALA A 91 -6.06 -11.63 -1.36
CA ALA A 91 -4.67 -11.72 -1.79
C ALA A 91 -4.48 -11.27 -3.25
N LYS A 92 -5.35 -11.72 -4.16
CA LYS A 92 -5.35 -11.29 -5.57
C LYS A 92 -5.67 -9.81 -5.73
N ALA A 93 -6.58 -9.27 -4.92
CA ALA A 93 -6.92 -7.84 -4.95
C ALA A 93 -5.72 -6.98 -4.57
N ILE A 94 -4.97 -7.35 -3.53
CA ILE A 94 -3.74 -6.65 -3.13
C ILE A 94 -2.74 -6.60 -4.30
N ILE A 95 -2.45 -7.75 -4.91
CA ILE A 95 -1.52 -7.84 -6.05
C ILE A 95 -2.01 -6.97 -7.22
N ARG A 96 -3.29 -7.08 -7.56
CA ARG A 96 -3.90 -6.31 -8.65
C ARG A 96 -3.81 -4.81 -8.43
N ILE A 97 -4.12 -4.32 -7.22
CA ILE A 97 -4.07 -2.90 -6.87
C ILE A 97 -2.65 -2.36 -7.06
N VAL A 98 -1.64 -3.08 -6.55
CA VAL A 98 -0.24 -2.68 -6.74
C VAL A 98 0.10 -2.64 -8.22
N ASN A 99 -0.18 -3.71 -8.97
CA ASN A 99 0.16 -3.77 -10.40
C ASN A 99 -0.53 -2.68 -11.24
N GLN A 100 -1.79 -2.36 -10.94
CA GLN A 100 -2.56 -1.35 -11.69
C GLN A 100 -2.20 0.10 -11.33
N SER A 101 -1.47 0.31 -10.23
CA SER A 101 -1.00 1.64 -9.83
C SER A 101 0.21 2.11 -10.65
N PHE A 102 0.79 1.25 -11.49
CA PHE A 102 1.91 1.57 -12.36
C PHE A 102 1.56 1.29 -13.82
N SER A 103 1.96 2.19 -14.71
CA SER A 103 2.02 1.90 -16.14
C SER A 103 3.07 0.83 -16.44
N GLN A 104 3.01 0.24 -17.63
CA GLN A 104 3.98 -0.78 -18.03
C GLN A 104 5.43 -0.26 -18.03
N GLU A 105 5.66 0.99 -18.42
CA GLU A 105 7.01 1.57 -18.42
C GLU A 105 7.51 1.87 -17.00
N GLU A 106 6.65 2.38 -16.11
CA GLU A 106 7.00 2.61 -14.70
C GLU A 106 7.28 1.29 -13.98
N ALA A 107 6.46 0.26 -14.20
CA ALA A 107 6.69 -1.07 -13.64
C ALA A 107 8.02 -1.68 -14.12
N ARG A 108 8.46 -1.39 -15.36
CA ARG A 108 9.78 -1.82 -15.86
C ARG A 108 10.96 -1.11 -15.18
N ARG A 109 10.75 0.07 -14.60
CA ARG A 109 11.77 0.79 -13.82
C ARG A 109 12.01 0.13 -12.46
N ILE A 110 11.06 -0.64 -11.95
CA ILE A 110 11.15 -1.37 -10.68
C ILE A 110 11.67 -2.78 -10.98
N THR A 111 12.99 -2.95 -10.85
CA THR A 111 13.70 -4.17 -11.26
C THR A 111 14.03 -5.10 -10.10
N ASP A 112 13.88 -4.62 -8.87
CA ASP A 112 14.04 -5.38 -7.65
C ASP A 112 12.70 -5.98 -7.15
N ASN A 113 12.71 -6.59 -5.96
CA ASN A 113 11.51 -7.18 -5.36
C ASN A 113 10.48 -6.12 -4.89
N GLY A 114 10.58 -4.88 -5.35
CA GLY A 114 9.69 -3.77 -5.03
C GLY A 114 9.78 -3.37 -3.56
N PHE A 115 8.65 -3.45 -2.86
CA PHE A 115 8.52 -3.04 -1.48
C PHE A 115 7.66 -4.02 -0.69
N MET A 116 7.86 -4.03 0.61
CA MET A 116 6.99 -4.76 1.53
C MET A 116 5.85 -3.86 1.97
N LEU A 117 4.63 -4.39 1.90
CA LEU A 117 3.44 -3.83 2.54
C LEU A 117 3.31 -4.45 3.92
N THR A 118 3.20 -3.61 4.95
CA THR A 118 2.67 -4.03 6.26
C THR A 118 1.25 -3.50 6.38
N LEU A 119 0.31 -4.42 6.51
CA LEU A 119 -1.13 -4.16 6.53
C LEU A 119 -1.65 -4.39 7.93
N PHE A 120 -2.39 -3.41 8.46
CA PHE A 120 -3.00 -3.50 9.78
C PHE A 120 -4.51 -3.44 9.70
N PHE A 121 -5.18 -4.48 10.18
CA PHE A 121 -6.63 -4.61 10.13
C PHE A 121 -7.26 -4.40 11.50
N SER A 122 -8.47 -3.85 11.47
CA SER A 122 -9.35 -3.77 12.62
C SER A 122 -9.65 -5.18 13.16
N PRO A 123 -9.40 -5.47 14.44
CA PRO A 123 -9.77 -6.74 15.07
C PRO A 123 -11.29 -6.85 15.30
N VAL A 124 -12.05 -5.78 15.03
CA VAL A 124 -13.50 -5.75 15.19
C VAL A 124 -14.20 -6.03 13.86
N THR A 125 -13.77 -5.35 12.79
CA THR A 125 -14.46 -5.39 11.50
C THR A 125 -13.71 -6.21 10.46
N GLY A 126 -12.39 -6.39 10.60
CA GLY A 126 -11.53 -6.99 9.59
C GLY A 126 -11.15 -6.03 8.45
N ASP A 127 -11.60 -4.77 8.50
CA ASP A 127 -11.25 -3.77 7.50
C ASP A 127 -9.79 -3.33 7.66
N LEU A 128 -9.14 -3.03 6.54
CA LEU A 128 -7.80 -2.47 6.55
C LEU A 128 -7.82 -1.03 7.06
N ALA A 129 -7.16 -0.78 8.20
CA ALA A 129 -7.14 0.54 8.83
C ALA A 129 -5.85 1.31 8.55
N GLU A 130 -4.71 0.63 8.49
CA GLU A 130 -3.40 1.27 8.27
C GLU A 130 -2.53 0.46 7.31
N VAL A 131 -1.69 1.18 6.56
CA VAL A 131 -0.71 0.62 5.63
C VAL A 131 0.64 1.29 5.88
N CYS A 132 1.69 0.48 5.90
CA CYS A 132 3.07 0.94 5.83
C CYS A 132 3.76 0.33 4.62
N PHE A 133 4.68 1.08 4.04
CA PHE A 133 5.54 0.65 2.95
C PHE A 133 6.98 0.58 3.48
N ASN A 134 7.63 -0.55 3.25
CA ASN A 134 8.96 -0.80 3.75
C ASN A 134 9.90 -1.23 2.62
N PHE A 135 11.02 -0.53 2.49
CA PHE A 135 12.00 -0.77 1.44
C PHE A 135 13.36 -0.20 1.84
N SER A 136 14.42 -0.54 1.09
CA SER A 136 15.73 0.07 1.31
C SER A 136 15.92 1.31 0.45
N ILE A 137 16.67 2.30 0.93
CA ILE A 137 17.02 3.50 0.17
C ILE A 137 17.81 3.20 -1.12
N PHE A 138 18.41 2.02 -1.25
CA PHE A 138 19.15 1.61 -2.44
C PHE A 138 18.28 0.94 -3.51
N ARG A 139 16.98 0.79 -3.27
CA ARG A 139 16.01 0.11 -4.13
C ARG A 139 15.33 1.07 -5.10
N ASP A 140 14.74 0.52 -6.16
CA ASP A 140 13.96 1.28 -7.14
C ASP A 140 12.71 1.89 -6.49
N SER A 141 12.15 1.21 -5.47
CA SER A 141 11.11 1.75 -4.58
C SER A 141 11.46 3.13 -4.01
N ALA A 142 12.73 3.43 -3.75
CA ALA A 142 13.11 4.73 -3.21
C ALA A 142 12.97 5.90 -4.22
N ARG A 143 12.69 5.60 -5.50
CA ARG A 143 12.46 6.57 -6.58
C ARG A 143 10.98 6.73 -6.94
N ILE A 144 10.10 5.91 -6.36
CA ILE A 144 8.66 6.00 -6.59
C ILE A 144 8.13 7.27 -5.91
N PRO A 145 7.46 8.17 -6.64
CA PRO A 145 6.84 9.37 -6.05
C PRO A 145 5.81 9.03 -4.98
N ILE A 146 5.67 9.90 -3.98
CA ILE A 146 4.80 9.66 -2.81
C ILE A 146 3.32 9.43 -3.19
N SER A 147 2.86 10.03 -4.29
CA SER A 147 1.49 9.88 -4.77
C SER A 147 1.13 8.43 -5.10
N TYR A 148 2.05 7.61 -5.61
CA TYR A 148 1.77 6.19 -5.88
C TYR A 148 1.50 5.42 -4.59
N TYR A 149 2.28 5.68 -3.54
CA TYR A 149 2.06 5.06 -2.24
C TYR A 149 0.73 5.49 -1.62
N ARG A 150 0.33 6.75 -1.85
CA ARG A 150 -0.99 7.25 -1.43
C ARG A 150 -2.12 6.58 -2.20
N ASP A 151 -2.02 6.46 -3.52
CA ASP A 151 -3.05 5.84 -4.35
C ASP A 151 -3.21 4.34 -4.03
N ILE A 152 -2.09 3.65 -3.77
CA ILE A 152 -2.10 2.26 -3.32
C ILE A 152 -2.77 2.15 -1.94
N GLU A 153 -2.40 2.99 -0.97
CA GLU A 153 -3.03 3.00 0.36
C GLU A 153 -4.55 3.13 0.27
N LEU A 154 -5.04 4.11 -0.50
CA LEU A 154 -6.46 4.40 -0.63
C LEU A 154 -7.23 3.23 -1.26
N GLN A 155 -6.73 2.69 -2.36
CA GLN A 155 -7.36 1.56 -3.03
C GLN A 155 -7.35 0.29 -2.17
N LEU A 156 -6.27 0.04 -1.44
CA LEU A 156 -6.20 -1.08 -0.49
C LEU A 156 -7.24 -0.92 0.61
N LYS A 157 -7.35 0.26 1.24
CA LYS A 157 -8.31 0.53 2.31
C LYS A 157 -9.77 0.40 1.86
N GLU A 158 -10.06 0.66 0.59
CA GLU A 158 -11.39 0.52 0.02
C GLU A 158 -11.77 -0.95 -0.27
N GLN A 159 -10.81 -1.79 -0.69
CA GLN A 159 -11.12 -3.10 -1.26
C GLN A 159 -10.68 -4.29 -0.40
N VAL A 160 -9.70 -4.10 0.50
CA VAL A 160 -9.06 -5.19 1.23
C VAL A 160 -9.66 -5.32 2.62
N HIS A 161 -10.14 -6.52 2.92
CA HIS A 161 -10.65 -6.91 4.22
C HIS A 161 -10.25 -8.36 4.51
N VAL A 162 -10.20 -8.70 5.80
CA VAL A 162 -9.94 -10.06 6.29
C VAL A 162 -11.09 -10.54 7.14
N LYS A 163 -11.25 -11.86 7.23
CA LYS A 163 -12.18 -12.45 8.18
C LYS A 163 -11.49 -12.59 9.53
N VAL A 164 -11.97 -11.86 10.53
CA VAL A 164 -11.43 -11.96 11.89
C VAL A 164 -11.82 -13.30 12.52
N LEU A 165 -10.85 -13.98 13.12
CA LEU A 165 -11.04 -15.23 13.85
C LEU A 165 -11.09 -14.96 15.37
N GLU A 166 -11.51 -15.94 16.16
CA GLU A 166 -11.70 -15.76 17.61
C GLU A 166 -10.43 -15.29 18.33
N GLY A 167 -9.25 -15.79 17.95
CA GLY A 167 -7.98 -15.36 18.55
C GLY A 167 -7.67 -13.88 18.29
N GLY A 168 -8.10 -13.36 17.13
CA GLY A 168 -7.80 -12.00 16.68
C GLY A 168 -8.65 -10.92 17.32
N LYS A 169 -9.88 -11.24 17.74
CA LYS A 169 -10.84 -10.28 18.31
C LYS A 169 -10.35 -9.55 19.56
N HIS A 170 -9.36 -10.12 20.23
CA HIS A 170 -8.81 -9.58 21.46
C HIS A 170 -7.50 -8.83 21.27
N LEU A 171 -6.96 -8.79 20.04
CA LEU A 171 -5.72 -8.08 19.77
C LEU A 171 -5.98 -6.58 19.59
N THR A 172 -4.94 -5.77 19.77
CA THR A 172 -4.99 -4.33 19.49
C THR A 172 -5.18 -4.04 18.00
N TYR A 173 -4.59 -4.87 17.14
CA TYR A 173 -4.75 -4.88 15.70
C TYR A 173 -4.40 -6.27 15.16
N LEU A 174 -4.76 -6.55 13.91
CA LEU A 174 -4.30 -7.71 13.15
C LEU A 174 -3.24 -7.26 12.15
N MET A 175 -2.19 -8.05 11.92
CA MET A 175 -1.09 -7.65 11.05
C MET A 175 -0.72 -8.76 10.07
N THR A 176 -0.46 -8.38 8.83
CA THR A 176 0.25 -9.22 7.88
C THR A 176 1.25 -8.41 7.06
N CYS A 177 2.27 -9.08 6.53
CA CYS A 177 3.26 -8.48 5.65
C CYS A 177 3.30 -9.21 4.31
N VAL A 178 3.30 -8.47 3.21
CA VAL A 178 3.38 -9.01 1.85
C VAL A 178 4.46 -8.28 1.08
N THR A 179 5.40 -8.99 0.48
CA THR A 179 6.41 -8.40 -0.42
C THR A 179 5.88 -8.45 -1.84
N LEU A 180 5.87 -7.31 -2.54
CA LEU A 180 5.33 -7.18 -3.89
C LEU A 180 6.25 -6.33 -4.76
N ALA A 181 6.36 -6.73 -6.02
CA ALA A 181 6.92 -5.91 -7.10
C ALA A 181 5.83 -5.72 -8.16
N PRO A 182 5.63 -4.50 -8.69
CA PRO A 182 4.74 -4.28 -9.82
C PRO A 182 5.17 -5.13 -11.01
N GLU A 183 4.28 -5.96 -11.55
CA GLU A 183 4.60 -6.85 -12.66
C GLU A 183 4.71 -6.07 -13.99
N GLY A 184 5.95 -5.70 -14.34
CA GLY A 184 6.33 -5.20 -15.68
C GLY A 184 6.92 -6.27 -16.61
N ARG A 185 7.04 -7.53 -16.14
CA ARG A 185 7.48 -8.68 -16.93
C ARG A 185 6.31 -9.65 -17.09
N LEU A 186 6.02 -10.04 -18.33
CA LEU A 186 5.29 -11.27 -18.63
C LEU A 186 6.00 -12.44 -17.93
N SER A 187 5.58 -12.79 -16.72
CA SER A 187 5.71 -14.16 -16.24
C SER A 187 4.34 -14.81 -16.39
N VAL A 188 4.15 -15.42 -17.55
CA VAL A 188 3.32 -16.62 -17.66
C VAL A 188 3.83 -17.57 -16.57
N MET A 189 3.10 -17.65 -15.47
CA MET A 189 3.04 -18.84 -14.63
C MET A 189 1.71 -18.84 -13.88
N GLN A 190 0.71 -19.40 -14.56
CA GLN A 190 -0.30 -20.26 -13.95
C GLN A 190 -0.37 -21.53 -14.81
N PRO A 191 -0.65 -22.72 -14.26
CA PRO A 191 -0.34 -23.26 -12.94
C PRO A 191 0.96 -24.09 -12.91
#